data_AF-A0A812C289-F1
#
_entry.id   AF-A0A812C289-F1
#
_cell.length_a   1.000
_cell.length_b   1.000
_cell.length_c   1.000
_cell.angle_alpha   90.00
_cell.angle_beta   90.00
_cell.angle_gamma   90.00
#
_symmetry.space_group_name_H-M   'P 1'
#
loop_
_entity.id
_entity.type
_entity.pdbx_description
1 polymer ?
#
loop_
_entity_poly.entity_id
_entity_poly.type
_entity_poly.pdbx_seq_one_letter_code
_entity_poly.pdbx_strand_id
1 'polypeptide(L)'
;MQGGATKDIPMNAYILITLLETTEYQVDGHQQAIQSLANNLKQWIDSDAEKDPYSLAVLLYGMSLLEDDDYFQKIYEELDHKSTKEGGMQYWKMKEVGSHFRSSTDENGNVEISSYVLLAYTKQALLRDGIPIMRWLVSQRNSMGGYHSTQDTVVSLEALSKFASLQGWSSKMKVDVTAFNSLDYSYSFPTITRDISTMLISHTFPSESRNLTLTARGNGTALLQVAWQYNLNNSHIKKHLRLKIVDNSTDKDRMAIQACASWKGQQKSGMVLIEIGIPSGFAPDTDNLDEIDLIRKTEFEGRNLVIYLEEYLFWEHIKPTVVRCVHLLILAEKFLV
;
A
#
# COMPACT_ATOMS: atom_id res chain seq x y z
N MET A 1 -7.05 -5.09 -1.92
CA MET A 1 -6.37 -6.35 -2.31
C MET A 1 -5.63 -6.89 -1.10
N GLN A 2 -5.73 -8.19 -0.81
CA GLN A 2 -5.15 -8.82 0.39
C GLN A 2 -3.64 -8.49 0.50
N GLY A 3 -3.17 -8.12 1.69
CA GLY A 3 -1.74 -7.94 1.98
C GLY A 3 -0.99 -9.27 1.96
N GLY A 4 0.14 -9.37 2.65
CA GLY A 4 0.88 -10.65 2.82
C GLY A 4 0.09 -11.78 3.54
N ALA A 5 -1.20 -11.55 3.84
CA ALA A 5 -2.13 -12.37 4.60
C ALA A 5 -2.54 -13.71 3.96
N THR A 6 -1.86 -14.21 2.93
CA THR A 6 -2.19 -15.49 2.26
C THR A 6 -1.53 -16.71 2.91
N LYS A 7 -0.73 -16.52 3.97
CA LYS A 7 -0.13 -17.58 4.78
C LYS A 7 -0.95 -17.83 6.05
N ASP A 8 -0.95 -19.08 6.53
CA ASP A 8 -1.75 -19.53 7.67
C ASP A 8 -1.62 -18.62 8.92
N ILE A 9 -0.39 -18.20 9.24
CA ILE A 9 -0.12 -17.41 10.46
C ILE A 9 -0.63 -15.97 10.36
N PRO A 10 -0.24 -15.15 9.34
CA PRO A 10 -0.82 -13.82 9.16
C PRO A 10 -2.34 -13.80 9.03
N MET A 11 -2.94 -14.80 8.36
CA MET A 11 -4.41 -14.91 8.25
C MET A 11 -5.04 -15.10 9.63
N ASN A 12 -4.53 -16.05 10.42
CA ASN A 12 -5.03 -16.29 11.78
C ASN A 12 -4.85 -15.07 12.68
N ALA A 13 -3.72 -14.37 12.56
CA ALA A 13 -3.46 -13.14 13.31
C ALA A 13 -4.42 -12.00 12.90
N TYR A 14 -4.69 -11.85 11.60
CA TYR A 14 -5.66 -10.86 11.10
C TYR A 14 -7.08 -11.14 11.59
N ILE A 15 -7.50 -12.41 11.58
CA ILE A 15 -8.80 -12.82 12.14
C ILE A 15 -8.84 -12.53 13.65
N LEU A 16 -7.77 -12.87 14.40
CA LEU A 16 -7.68 -12.57 15.83
C LEU A 16 -7.83 -11.06 16.11
N ILE A 17 -7.11 -10.20 15.38
CA ILE A 17 -7.22 -8.74 15.51
C ILE A 17 -8.66 -8.28 15.24
N THR A 18 -9.27 -8.77 14.15
CA THR A 18 -10.65 -8.41 13.77
C THR A 18 -11.64 -8.75 14.88
N LEU A 19 -11.51 -9.94 15.48
CA LEU A 19 -12.34 -10.38 16.60
C LEU A 19 -12.12 -9.48 17.84
N LEU A 20 -10.87 -9.16 18.18
CA LEU A 20 -10.55 -8.30 19.33
C LEU A 20 -11.08 -6.86 19.16
N GLU A 21 -11.03 -6.32 17.94
CA GLU A 21 -11.54 -4.97 17.63
C GLU A 21 -13.07 -4.91 17.56
N THR A 22 -13.76 -6.06 17.43
CA THR A 22 -15.23 -6.16 17.35
C THR A 22 -15.85 -6.77 18.61
N THR A 23 -15.15 -6.72 19.73
CA THR A 23 -15.62 -7.25 21.04
C THR A 23 -16.90 -6.60 21.55
N GLU A 24 -17.27 -5.42 21.05
CA GLU A 24 -18.55 -4.76 21.34
C GLU A 24 -19.77 -5.55 20.82
N TYR A 25 -19.58 -6.41 19.80
CA TYR A 25 -20.61 -7.30 19.28
C TYR A 25 -20.58 -8.63 20.05
N GLN A 26 -21.56 -8.82 20.94
CA GLN A 26 -21.71 -10.05 21.73
C GLN A 26 -22.22 -11.20 20.86
N VAL A 27 -21.29 -11.90 20.21
CA VAL A 27 -21.57 -13.09 19.38
C VAL A 27 -21.17 -14.37 20.13
N ASP A 28 -22.04 -15.38 20.09
CA ASP A 28 -21.76 -16.68 20.70
C ASP A 28 -20.50 -17.32 20.11
N GLY A 29 -19.64 -17.88 20.97
CA GLY A 29 -18.39 -18.52 20.56
C GLY A 29 -17.21 -17.56 20.29
N HIS A 30 -17.44 -16.25 20.34
CA HIS A 30 -16.40 -15.24 20.06
C HIS A 30 -15.17 -15.39 20.98
N GLN A 31 -15.38 -15.54 22.29
CA GLN A 31 -14.28 -15.71 23.25
C GLN A 31 -13.51 -17.03 23.04
N GLN A 32 -14.20 -18.11 22.68
CA GLN A 32 -13.57 -19.41 22.42
C GLN A 32 -12.69 -19.35 21.17
N ALA A 33 -13.16 -18.66 20.13
CA ALA A 33 -12.37 -18.43 18.91
C ALA A 33 -11.12 -17.59 19.20
N ILE A 34 -11.24 -16.50 19.96
CA ILE A 34 -10.11 -15.66 20.40
C ILE A 34 -9.08 -16.50 21.16
N GLN A 35 -9.51 -17.29 22.15
CA GLN A 35 -8.61 -18.13 22.94
C GLN A 35 -7.92 -19.20 22.08
N SER A 36 -8.65 -19.85 21.19
CA SER A 36 -8.10 -20.88 20.30
C SER A 36 -7.04 -20.29 19.35
N LEU A 37 -7.35 -19.16 18.70
CA LEU A 37 -6.41 -18.45 17.82
C LEU A 37 -5.19 -17.96 18.59
N ALA A 38 -5.38 -17.32 19.75
CA ALA A 38 -4.29 -16.83 20.57
C ALA A 38 -3.33 -17.97 20.98
N ASN A 39 -3.87 -19.11 21.41
CA ASN A 39 -3.05 -20.27 21.79
C ASN A 39 -2.28 -20.85 20.60
N ASN A 40 -2.92 -20.97 19.43
CA ASN A 40 -2.24 -21.45 18.22
C ASN A 40 -1.10 -20.52 17.79
N LEU A 41 -1.33 -19.22 17.83
CA LEU A 41 -0.33 -18.22 17.44
C LEU A 41 0.84 -18.15 18.44
N LYS A 42 0.57 -18.29 19.74
CA LYS A 42 1.61 -18.43 20.79
C LYS A 42 2.47 -19.68 20.59
N GLN A 43 1.86 -20.82 20.28
CA GLN A 43 2.60 -22.03 19.92
C GLN A 43 3.49 -21.83 18.70
N TRP A 44 3.01 -21.11 17.68
CA TRP A 44 3.87 -20.73 16.57
C TRP A 44 5.03 -19.88 17.06
N ILE A 45 4.82 -18.83 17.84
CA ILE A 45 5.89 -17.96 18.38
C ILE A 45 6.98 -18.76 19.10
N ASP A 46 6.60 -19.71 19.95
CA ASP A 46 7.55 -20.54 20.72
C ASP A 46 8.19 -21.68 19.92
N SER A 47 7.77 -21.94 18.69
CA SER A 47 8.36 -22.96 17.82
C SER A 47 9.56 -22.45 17.03
N ASP A 48 10.41 -23.37 16.57
CA ASP A 48 11.58 -23.11 15.71
C ASP A 48 11.21 -22.68 14.26
N ALA A 49 9.92 -22.50 13.97
CA ALA A 49 9.46 -22.04 12.67
C ALA A 49 10.01 -20.64 12.36
N GLU A 50 10.39 -20.40 11.09
CA GLU A 50 10.94 -19.12 10.66
C GLU A 50 10.01 -17.94 10.97
N LYS A 51 10.55 -16.93 11.63
CA LYS A 51 9.84 -15.70 12.02
C LYS A 51 10.09 -14.58 11.02
N ASP A 52 9.24 -14.48 10.01
CA ASP A 52 9.30 -13.39 9.06
C ASP A 52 8.75 -12.07 9.67
N PRO A 53 9.30 -10.90 9.31
CA PRO A 53 8.89 -9.61 9.88
C PRO A 53 7.40 -9.30 9.73
N TYR A 54 6.76 -9.77 8.66
CA TYR A 54 5.34 -9.50 8.41
C TYR A 54 4.45 -10.24 9.41
N SER A 55 4.64 -11.55 9.52
CA SER A 55 3.92 -12.37 10.51
C SER A 55 4.11 -11.83 11.93
N LEU A 56 5.34 -11.45 12.29
CA LEU A 56 5.65 -10.88 13.61
C LEU A 56 4.94 -9.55 13.86
N ALA A 57 4.90 -8.63 12.90
CA ALA A 57 4.29 -7.32 13.10
C ALA A 57 2.77 -7.40 13.32
N VAL A 58 2.07 -8.22 12.53
CA VAL A 58 0.64 -8.46 12.71
C VAL A 58 0.39 -9.09 14.09
N LEU A 59 1.20 -10.08 14.48
CA LEU A 59 1.09 -10.71 15.79
C LEU A 59 1.40 -9.76 16.95
N LEU A 60 2.38 -8.86 16.81
CA LEU A 60 2.69 -7.86 17.84
C LEU A 60 1.46 -7.01 18.15
N TYR A 61 0.74 -6.56 17.12
CA TYR A 61 -0.49 -5.82 17.32
C TYR A 61 -1.56 -6.69 17.99
N GLY A 62 -1.77 -7.92 17.53
CA GLY A 62 -2.68 -8.87 18.16
C GLY A 62 -2.39 -9.11 19.65
N MET A 63 -1.12 -9.30 20.03
CA MET A 63 -0.72 -9.48 21.43
C MET A 63 -0.91 -8.20 22.25
N SER A 64 -0.68 -7.01 21.67
CA SER A 64 -1.01 -5.74 22.35
C SER A 64 -2.51 -5.56 22.59
N LEU A 65 -3.37 -6.08 21.72
CA LEU A 65 -4.82 -6.05 21.90
C LEU A 65 -5.30 -7.07 22.93
N LEU A 66 -4.61 -8.21 23.04
CA LEU A 66 -4.84 -9.22 24.07
C LEU A 66 -4.33 -8.80 25.46
N GLU A 67 -3.55 -7.72 25.54
CA GLU A 67 -2.85 -7.30 26.76
C GLU A 67 -1.92 -8.42 27.30
N ASP A 68 -1.30 -9.16 26.37
CA ASP A 68 -0.32 -10.21 26.67
C ASP A 68 1.11 -9.63 26.59
N ASP A 69 1.57 -9.07 27.71
CA ASP A 69 2.86 -8.39 27.79
C ASP A 69 4.06 -9.33 27.56
N ASP A 70 3.95 -10.60 27.97
CA ASP A 70 5.03 -11.58 27.83
C ASP A 70 5.30 -11.89 26.35
N TYR A 71 4.25 -12.21 25.59
CA TYR A 71 4.41 -12.45 24.15
C TYR A 71 4.62 -11.17 23.36
N PHE A 72 4.05 -10.04 23.79
CA PHE A 72 4.37 -8.74 23.21
C PHE A 72 5.88 -8.47 23.29
N GLN A 73 6.50 -8.62 24.46
CA GLN A 73 7.92 -8.34 24.66
C GLN A 73 8.82 -9.28 23.82
N LYS A 74 8.49 -10.58 23.77
CA LYS A 74 9.21 -11.54 22.92
C LYS A 74 9.22 -11.12 21.44
N ILE A 75 8.06 -10.73 20.91
CA ILE A 75 7.92 -10.33 19.51
C ILE A 75 8.57 -8.97 19.26
N TYR A 76 8.44 -8.04 20.21
CA TYR A 76 9.05 -6.71 20.16
C TYR A 76 10.57 -6.80 19.98
N GLU A 77 11.25 -7.62 20.79
CA GLU A 77 12.71 -7.79 20.72
C GLU A 77 13.13 -8.39 19.36
N GLU A 78 12.43 -9.43 18.91
CA GLU A 78 12.70 -10.07 17.63
C GLU A 78 12.48 -9.11 16.44
N LEU A 79 11.47 -8.24 16.51
CA LEU A 79 11.24 -7.20 15.51
C LEU A 79 12.30 -6.10 15.57
N ASP A 80 12.71 -5.64 16.77
CA ASP A 80 13.74 -4.60 16.87
C ASP A 80 15.05 -5.06 16.22
N HIS A 81 15.42 -6.33 16.41
CA HIS A 81 16.57 -6.97 15.74
C HIS A 81 16.47 -7.02 14.21
N LYS A 82 15.25 -7.08 13.66
CA LYS A 82 14.99 -7.12 12.20
C LYS A 82 14.73 -5.74 11.60
N SER A 83 14.77 -4.68 12.40
CA SER A 83 14.45 -3.32 11.96
C SER A 83 15.61 -2.68 11.19
N THR A 84 15.27 -1.79 10.26
CA THR A 84 16.21 -0.87 9.62
C THR A 84 16.10 0.50 10.29
N LYS A 85 17.20 1.00 10.85
CA LYS A 85 17.29 2.30 11.51
C LYS A 85 18.23 3.22 10.73
N GLU A 86 17.69 4.26 10.12
CA GLU A 86 18.46 5.20 9.28
C GLU A 86 17.85 6.61 9.36
N GLY A 87 18.68 7.65 9.48
CA GLY A 87 18.21 9.04 9.46
C GLY A 87 17.20 9.40 10.57
N GLY A 88 17.22 8.69 11.70
CA GLY A 88 16.22 8.88 12.78
C GLY A 88 14.83 8.30 12.46
N MET A 89 14.77 7.43 11.45
CA MET A 89 13.59 6.64 11.05
C MET A 89 13.82 5.16 11.38
N GLN A 90 12.73 4.45 11.65
CA GLN A 90 12.74 3.00 11.88
C GLN A 90 11.65 2.34 11.06
N TYR A 91 11.98 1.26 10.38
CA TYR A 91 11.03 0.52 9.53
C TYR A 91 11.46 -0.92 9.34
N TRP A 92 10.57 -1.74 8.78
CA TRP A 92 10.81 -3.15 8.53
C TRP A 92 10.67 -3.46 7.05
N LYS A 93 11.53 -4.37 6.59
CA LYS A 93 11.52 -4.85 5.21
C LYS A 93 10.89 -6.23 5.15
N MET A 94 10.00 -6.44 4.20
CA MET A 94 9.53 -7.79 3.90
C MET A 94 10.71 -8.63 3.42
N LYS A 95 10.89 -9.84 3.97
CA LYS A 95 12.00 -10.71 3.58
C LYS A 95 11.89 -11.03 2.09
N GLU A 96 12.94 -10.72 1.33
CA GLU A 96 13.04 -11.11 -0.08
C GLU A 96 13.17 -12.63 -0.15
N VAL A 97 12.09 -13.31 -0.51
CA VAL A 97 12.15 -14.74 -0.81
C VAL A 97 12.77 -14.88 -2.21
N GLY A 98 14.09 -15.12 -2.26
CA GLY A 98 14.81 -15.63 -3.44
C GLY A 98 14.77 -14.76 -4.71
N SER A 99 14.42 -13.48 -4.62
CA SER A 99 14.21 -12.63 -5.78
C SER A 99 15.23 -11.49 -5.81
N HIS A 100 16.27 -11.61 -6.64
CA HIS A 100 17.09 -10.49 -7.11
C HIS A 100 16.32 -9.51 -8.03
N PHE A 101 14.98 -9.50 -7.94
CA PHE A 101 14.09 -8.92 -8.95
C PHE A 101 13.04 -7.96 -8.38
N ARG A 102 13.02 -7.72 -7.06
CA ARG A 102 12.33 -6.57 -6.49
C ARG A 102 13.29 -5.40 -6.56
N SER A 103 12.88 -4.35 -7.26
CA SER A 103 13.66 -3.12 -7.30
C SER A 103 13.81 -2.61 -5.87
N SER A 104 14.88 -1.90 -5.54
CA SER A 104 15.07 -1.18 -4.27
C SER A 104 13.98 -0.14 -3.96
N THR A 105 12.94 -0.07 -4.79
CA THR A 105 11.76 0.80 -4.75
C THR A 105 10.45 0.02 -4.58
N ASP A 106 10.46 -1.31 -4.56
CA ASP A 106 9.26 -2.13 -4.29
C ASP A 106 9.03 -2.19 -2.77
N GLU A 107 8.52 -1.08 -2.23
CA GLU A 107 8.14 -0.85 -0.82
C GLU A 107 6.86 -1.60 -0.41
N ASN A 108 6.26 -2.35 -1.34
CA ASN A 108 5.01 -3.10 -1.15
C ASN A 108 5.15 -4.07 0.04
N GLY A 109 4.48 -3.74 1.15
CA GLY A 109 4.50 -4.49 2.42
C GLY A 109 5.33 -3.87 3.53
N ASN A 110 6.34 -3.03 3.25
CA ASN A 110 7.13 -2.38 4.32
C ASN A 110 6.26 -1.39 5.12
N VAL A 111 5.35 -0.74 4.40
CA VAL A 111 4.36 0.19 4.95
C VAL A 111 3.38 -0.53 5.87
N GLU A 112 2.73 -1.60 5.41
CA GLU A 112 1.85 -2.43 6.24
C GLU A 112 2.55 -2.96 7.51
N ILE A 113 3.76 -3.55 7.37
CA ILE A 113 4.52 -4.07 8.52
C ILE A 113 4.75 -2.96 9.56
N SER A 114 5.33 -1.84 9.10
CA SER A 114 5.67 -0.73 10.01
C SER A 114 4.42 -0.09 10.63
N SER A 115 3.28 -0.15 9.95
CA SER A 115 2.00 0.34 10.47
C SER A 115 1.46 -0.53 11.59
N TYR A 116 1.50 -1.86 11.46
CA TYR A 116 1.13 -2.77 12.55
C TYR A 116 2.03 -2.59 13.78
N VAL A 117 3.33 -2.39 13.58
CA VAL A 117 4.24 -2.11 14.70
C VAL A 117 3.87 -0.78 15.38
N LEU A 118 3.59 0.27 14.61
CA LEU A 118 3.16 1.55 15.18
C LEU A 118 1.83 1.43 15.94
N LEU A 119 0.87 0.65 15.44
CA LEU A 119 -0.39 0.34 16.12
C LEU A 119 -0.14 -0.33 17.47
N ALA A 120 0.73 -1.34 17.51
CA ALA A 120 1.07 -2.06 18.73
C ALA A 120 1.77 -1.14 19.76
N TYR A 121 2.70 -0.31 19.31
CA TYR A 121 3.40 0.65 20.17
C TYR A 121 2.43 1.71 20.71
N THR A 122 1.48 2.14 19.89
CA THR A 122 0.44 3.10 20.27
C THR A 122 -0.46 2.49 21.34
N LYS A 123 -0.88 1.22 21.17
CA LYS A 123 -1.71 0.49 22.14
C LYS A 123 -1.00 0.30 23.48
N GLN A 124 0.32 0.08 23.48
CA GLN A 124 1.17 -0.03 24.68
C GLN A 124 1.73 1.33 25.18
N ALA A 125 1.28 2.46 24.64
CA ALA A 125 1.75 3.80 24.99
C ALA A 125 3.28 4.03 24.85
N LEU A 126 3.96 3.28 23.98
CA LEU A 126 5.38 3.40 23.64
C LEU A 126 5.64 4.56 22.66
N LEU A 127 5.26 5.78 23.05
CA LEU A 127 5.24 6.94 22.16
C LEU A 127 6.63 7.33 21.65
N ARG A 128 7.67 7.19 22.47
CA ARG A 128 9.04 7.56 22.08
C ARG A 128 9.57 6.66 20.98
N ASP A 129 9.32 5.36 21.09
CA ASP A 129 9.77 4.35 20.12
C ASP A 129 8.90 4.38 18.85
N GLY A 130 7.67 4.90 18.94
CA GLY A 130 6.79 5.10 17.78
C GLY A 130 7.15 6.31 16.90
N ILE A 131 7.86 7.33 17.42
CA ILE A 131 8.21 8.53 16.63
C ILE A 131 9.05 8.21 15.38
N PRO A 132 10.13 7.41 15.45
CA PRO A 132 10.91 7.03 14.27
C PRO A 132 10.08 6.28 13.21
N ILE A 133 9.12 5.46 13.65
CA ILE A 133 8.24 4.68 12.76
C ILE A 133 7.23 5.60 12.07
N MET A 134 6.60 6.49 12.84
CA MET A 134 5.69 7.51 12.32
C MET A 134 6.37 8.39 11.27
N ARG A 135 7.60 8.86 11.54
CA ARG A 135 8.37 9.67 10.58
C ARG A 135 8.61 8.91 9.28
N TRP A 136 8.96 7.63 9.38
CA TRP A 136 9.15 6.80 8.20
C TRP A 136 7.84 6.66 7.41
N LEU A 137 6.73 6.25 8.05
CA LEU A 137 5.42 6.09 7.40
C LEU A 137 4.93 7.37 6.73
N VAL A 138 5.15 8.53 7.35
CA VAL A 138 4.81 9.83 6.77
C VAL A 138 5.61 10.09 5.49
N SER A 139 6.87 9.67 5.43
CA SER A 139 7.72 9.85 4.24
C SER A 139 7.33 8.98 3.04
N GLN A 140 6.57 7.90 3.29
CA GLN A 140 6.10 6.97 2.24
C GLN A 140 4.75 7.40 1.61
N ARG A 141 4.17 8.53 2.03
CA ARG A 141 2.87 9.00 1.51
C ARG A 141 3.00 9.58 0.09
N ASN A 142 2.05 9.21 -0.76
CA ASN A 142 1.91 9.80 -2.10
C ASN A 142 1.25 11.20 -2.03
N SER A 143 1.27 11.95 -3.14
CA SER A 143 0.76 13.33 -3.24
C SER A 143 -0.71 13.52 -2.90
N MET A 144 -1.49 12.44 -2.92
CA MET A 144 -2.92 12.42 -2.57
C MET A 144 -3.16 11.93 -1.13
N GLY A 145 -2.09 11.70 -0.37
CA GLY A 145 -2.14 11.34 1.04
C GLY A 145 -2.32 9.84 1.32
N GLY A 146 -2.37 8.99 0.29
CA GLY A 146 -2.44 7.53 0.40
C GLY A 146 -1.08 6.85 0.20
N TYR A 147 -1.09 5.53 0.03
CA TYR A 147 0.09 4.69 -0.14
C TYR A 147 -0.02 3.83 -1.41
N HIS A 148 0.95 2.94 -1.63
CA HIS A 148 1.05 2.12 -2.84
C HIS A 148 -0.06 1.08 -2.99
N SER A 149 -0.54 0.50 -1.89
CA SER A 149 -1.65 -0.47 -1.89
C SER A 149 -2.81 -0.05 -0.98
N THR A 150 -3.97 -0.67 -1.17
CA THR A 150 -5.16 -0.43 -0.34
C THR A 150 -4.91 -0.79 1.12
N GLN A 151 -4.27 -1.94 1.39
CA GLN A 151 -4.01 -2.41 2.76
C GLN A 151 -3.00 -1.51 3.47
N ASP A 152 -1.90 -1.16 2.78
CA ASP A 152 -0.96 -0.16 3.27
C ASP A 152 -1.71 1.13 3.64
N THR A 153 -2.59 1.61 2.78
CA THR A 153 -3.33 2.85 3.01
C THR A 153 -4.24 2.78 4.23
N VAL A 154 -5.03 1.71 4.37
CA VAL A 154 -5.97 1.57 5.50
C VAL A 154 -5.21 1.48 6.82
N VAL A 155 -4.26 0.54 6.92
CA VAL A 155 -3.55 0.27 8.18
C VAL A 155 -2.64 1.44 8.55
N SER A 156 -1.97 2.09 7.59
CA SER A 156 -1.13 3.27 7.89
C SER A 156 -1.93 4.47 8.34
N LEU A 157 -3.07 4.76 7.70
CA LEU A 157 -3.92 5.88 8.13
C LEU A 157 -4.45 5.63 9.54
N GLU A 158 -4.87 4.41 9.83
CA GLU A 158 -5.28 4.01 11.17
C GLU A 158 -4.15 4.19 12.19
N ALA A 159 -2.97 3.65 11.90
CA ALA A 159 -1.79 3.73 12.77
C ALA A 159 -1.41 5.18 13.07
N LEU A 160 -1.30 6.02 12.04
CA LEU A 160 -0.95 7.43 12.17
C LEU A 160 -2.02 8.21 12.94
N SER A 161 -3.31 7.95 12.69
CA SER A 161 -4.41 8.59 13.41
C SER A 161 -4.44 8.21 14.88
N LYS A 162 -4.33 6.91 15.21
CA LYS A 162 -4.28 6.46 16.61
C LYS A 162 -3.04 7.02 17.31
N PHE A 163 -1.86 7.00 16.67
CA PHE A 163 -0.64 7.56 17.24
C PHE A 163 -0.72 9.07 17.48
N ALA A 164 -1.25 9.82 16.50
CA ALA A 164 -1.41 11.27 16.61
C ALA A 164 -2.39 11.67 17.73
N SER A 165 -3.39 10.84 18.03
CA SER A 165 -4.35 11.08 19.12
C SER A 165 -3.68 11.13 20.51
N LEU A 166 -2.55 10.42 20.68
CA LEU A 166 -1.81 10.35 21.94
C LEU A 166 -0.73 11.44 22.09
N GLN A 167 -0.30 12.06 20.99
CA GLN A 167 0.83 13.01 21.00
C GLN A 167 0.52 14.35 21.69
N GLY A 168 -0.76 14.68 21.91
CA GLY A 168 -1.18 15.93 22.55
C GLY A 168 -0.88 17.18 21.70
N TRP A 169 -1.85 18.09 21.62
CA TRP A 169 -1.71 19.28 20.78
C TRP A 169 -1.40 20.52 21.62
N SER A 170 -0.24 21.14 21.39
CA SER A 170 0.09 22.42 22.04
C SER A 170 -0.84 23.52 21.53
N SER A 171 -1.50 24.24 22.44
CA SER A 171 -2.28 25.44 22.12
C SER A 171 -1.40 26.61 21.62
N LYS A 172 -0.07 26.50 21.76
CA LYS A 172 0.91 27.52 21.35
C LYS A 172 1.67 27.14 20.08
N MET A 173 1.10 26.24 19.25
CA MET A 173 1.72 25.86 17.99
C MET A 173 1.88 27.07 17.07
N LYS A 174 3.12 27.30 16.63
CA LYS A 174 3.50 28.35 15.69
C LYS A 174 4.72 27.88 14.91
N VAL A 175 4.53 27.52 13.64
CA VAL A 175 5.60 27.05 12.76
C VAL A 175 5.66 27.93 11.51
N ASP A 176 6.78 28.60 11.31
CA ASP A 176 7.08 29.37 10.12
C ASP A 176 7.85 28.48 9.13
N VAL A 177 7.38 28.40 7.89
CA VAL A 177 7.99 27.57 6.85
C VAL A 177 8.33 28.43 5.64
N THR A 178 9.59 28.36 5.21
CA THR A 178 10.06 29.04 4.01
C THR A 178 10.76 28.04 3.10
N ALA A 179 10.40 28.08 1.82
CA ALA A 179 10.95 27.26 0.76
C ALA A 179 11.69 28.13 -0.25
N PHE A 180 12.85 27.69 -0.73
CA PHE A 180 13.61 28.38 -1.76
C PHE A 180 14.29 27.40 -2.73
N ASN A 181 14.53 27.82 -3.96
CA ASN A 181 15.25 27.04 -4.97
C ASN A 181 16.54 27.75 -5.41
N SER A 182 17.32 27.12 -6.29
CA SER A 182 18.55 27.69 -6.86
C SER A 182 18.36 28.83 -7.87
N LEU A 183 17.11 29.20 -8.18
CA LEU A 183 16.79 30.29 -9.10
C LEU A 183 16.50 31.60 -8.35
N ASP A 184 16.93 31.69 -7.09
CA ASP A 184 16.59 32.76 -6.13
C ASP A 184 15.08 32.96 -5.94
N TYR A 185 14.26 31.97 -6.32
CA TYR A 185 12.83 31.99 -6.06
C TYR A 185 12.58 31.48 -4.65
N SER A 186 11.85 32.27 -3.87
CA SER A 186 11.47 31.94 -2.50
C SER A 186 9.99 32.13 -2.27
N TYR A 187 9.44 31.29 -1.39
CA TYR A 187 8.06 31.36 -0.95
C TYR A 187 7.99 31.08 0.55
N SER A 188 7.38 32.01 1.29
CA SER A 188 7.07 31.84 2.70
C SER A 188 5.61 31.46 2.84
N PHE A 189 5.37 30.30 3.43
CA PHE A 189 4.02 29.85 3.74
C PHE A 189 3.45 30.70 4.88
N PRO A 190 2.11 30.85 4.96
CA PRO A 190 1.46 31.38 6.16
C PRO A 190 1.95 30.63 7.40
N THR A 191 2.18 31.37 8.49
CA THR A 191 2.56 30.79 9.78
C THR A 191 1.52 29.75 10.22
N ILE A 192 1.95 28.51 10.39
CA ILE A 192 1.09 27.39 10.76
C ILE A 192 0.78 27.50 12.25
N THR A 193 -0.48 27.80 12.55
CA THR A 193 -1.04 27.83 13.91
C THR A 193 -2.04 26.69 14.09
N ARG A 194 -2.58 26.54 15.31
CA ARG A 194 -3.65 25.57 15.58
C ARG A 194 -4.87 25.77 14.66
N ASP A 195 -5.25 27.02 14.39
CA ASP A 195 -6.47 27.35 13.65
C ASP A 195 -6.42 26.92 12.18
N ILE A 196 -5.23 26.90 11.59
CA ILE A 196 -5.02 26.48 10.18
C ILE A 196 -4.33 25.12 10.06
N SER A 197 -4.19 24.39 11.17
CA SER A 197 -3.41 23.14 11.22
C SER A 197 -3.97 22.00 10.37
N THR A 198 -5.26 22.06 10.02
CA THR A 198 -5.95 21.09 9.17
C THR A 198 -6.10 21.57 7.72
N MET A 199 -5.71 22.81 7.42
CA MET A 199 -5.82 23.36 6.08
C MET A 199 -4.66 22.87 5.21
N LEU A 200 -4.98 22.40 4.01
CA LEU A 200 -3.97 22.15 2.98
C LEU A 200 -3.49 23.49 2.42
N ILE A 201 -2.21 23.80 2.65
CA ILE A 201 -1.56 24.97 2.08
C ILE A 201 -0.53 24.50 1.06
N SER A 202 -0.79 24.77 -0.21
CA SER A 202 0.05 24.32 -1.33
C SER A 202 0.57 25.50 -2.15
N HIS A 203 1.77 25.36 -2.70
CA HIS A 203 2.37 26.32 -3.62
C HIS A 203 3.13 25.61 -4.73
N THR A 204 2.99 26.08 -5.97
CA THR A 204 3.67 25.50 -7.14
C THR A 204 4.93 26.31 -7.47
N PHE A 205 6.08 25.65 -7.42
CA PHE A 205 7.36 26.22 -7.83
C PHE A 205 7.53 26.20 -9.36
N PRO A 206 8.40 27.05 -9.94
CA PRO A 206 8.70 27.04 -11.37
C PRO A 206 9.15 25.65 -11.86
N SER A 207 8.75 25.26 -13.07
CA SER A 207 9.04 23.95 -13.69
C SER A 207 10.54 23.66 -13.88
N GLU A 208 11.35 24.71 -13.91
CA GLU A 208 12.81 24.69 -14.02
C GLU A 208 13.49 24.36 -12.68
N SER A 209 12.74 24.35 -11.57
CA SER A 209 13.28 24.02 -10.25
C SER A 209 13.85 22.60 -10.24
N ARG A 210 15.11 22.46 -9.83
CA ARG A 210 15.80 21.15 -9.71
C ARG A 210 16.15 20.79 -8.28
N ASN A 211 16.16 21.78 -7.39
CA ASN A 211 16.34 21.60 -5.97
C ASN A 211 15.33 22.48 -5.22
N LEU A 212 15.06 22.07 -3.99
CA LEU A 212 14.23 22.81 -3.05
C LEU A 212 14.89 22.69 -1.68
N THR A 213 15.15 23.81 -1.05
CA THR A 213 15.60 23.86 0.34
C THR A 213 14.48 24.43 1.19
N LEU A 214 14.22 23.76 2.29
CA LEU A 214 13.10 24.05 3.18
C LEU A 214 13.65 24.40 4.56
N THR A 215 13.12 25.47 5.12
CA THR A 215 13.49 25.91 6.47
C THR A 215 12.22 26.07 7.30
N ALA A 216 12.22 25.47 8.48
CA ALA A 216 11.13 25.56 9.44
C ALA A 216 11.66 26.16 10.75
N ARG A 217 10.91 27.09 11.34
CA ARG A 217 11.25 27.75 12.62
C ARG A 217 10.02 27.84 13.51
N GLY A 218 10.21 27.80 14.82
CA GLY A 218 9.13 27.97 15.79
C GLY A 218 8.91 26.74 16.68
N ASN A 219 7.69 26.59 17.19
CA ASN A 219 7.29 25.52 18.11
C ASN A 219 6.09 24.77 17.56
N GLY A 220 6.24 23.46 17.35
CA GLY A 220 5.20 22.59 16.85
C GLY A 220 5.74 21.55 15.88
N THR A 221 4.84 20.87 15.20
CA THR A 221 5.16 19.95 14.11
C THR A 221 4.26 20.30 12.93
N ALA A 222 4.87 20.41 11.75
CA ALA A 222 4.15 20.62 10.51
C ALA A 222 4.53 19.49 9.55
N LEU A 223 3.54 18.96 8.84
CA LEU A 223 3.78 18.04 7.75
C LEU A 223 4.03 18.85 6.47
N LEU A 224 5.15 18.59 5.83
CA LEU A 224 5.46 19.15 4.53
C LEU A 224 5.63 18.04 3.50
N GLN A 225 5.05 18.26 2.32
CA GLN A 225 5.09 17.31 1.22
C GLN A 225 5.48 18.01 -0.07
N VAL A 226 6.38 17.37 -0.82
CA VAL A 226 6.81 17.83 -2.14
C VAL A 226 6.35 16.81 -3.16
N ALA A 227 5.63 17.25 -4.19
CA ALA A 227 5.14 16.42 -5.28
C ALA A 227 5.60 16.99 -6.62
N TRP A 228 5.95 16.12 -7.56
CA TRP A 228 6.32 16.49 -8.93
C TRP A 228 5.74 15.48 -9.93
N GLN A 229 5.49 15.94 -11.15
CA GLN A 229 5.02 15.12 -12.25
C GLN A 229 5.71 15.54 -13.54
N TYR A 230 6.11 14.56 -14.36
CA TYR A 230 6.69 14.79 -15.68
C TYR A 230 6.33 13.64 -16.62
N ASN A 231 6.26 13.94 -17.92
CA ASN A 231 5.98 12.94 -18.94
C ASN A 231 7.29 12.31 -19.42
N LEU A 232 7.34 10.98 -19.47
CA LEU A 232 8.44 10.24 -20.06
C LEU A 232 8.01 9.65 -21.39
N ASN A 233 8.81 9.88 -22.43
CA ASN A 233 8.71 9.14 -23.67
C ASN A 233 9.51 7.84 -23.51
N ASN A 234 9.01 6.82 -22.79
CA ASN A 234 9.75 5.57 -22.74
C ASN A 234 9.03 4.24 -22.47
N SER A 235 9.44 3.25 -23.27
CA SER A 235 9.12 1.82 -23.28
C SER A 235 9.93 0.97 -22.29
N HIS A 236 10.74 1.58 -21.41
CA HIS A 236 11.76 0.91 -20.58
C HIS A 236 11.37 0.68 -19.11
N ILE A 237 10.12 0.88 -18.71
CA ILE A 237 9.66 0.43 -17.38
C ILE A 237 9.89 -1.08 -17.30
N LYS A 238 10.59 -1.56 -16.26
CA LYS A 238 10.75 -3.00 -15.99
C LYS A 238 9.36 -3.59 -15.78
N LYS A 239 8.76 -4.12 -16.86
CA LYS A 239 7.43 -4.69 -16.78
C LYS A 239 7.52 -6.09 -16.19
N HIS A 240 7.00 -6.27 -14.97
CA HIS A 240 6.74 -7.58 -14.35
C HIS A 240 5.63 -8.35 -15.09
N LEU A 241 4.83 -7.62 -15.88
CA LEU A 241 3.85 -8.13 -16.82
C LEU A 241 4.32 -7.89 -18.25
N ARG A 242 4.35 -8.91 -19.12
CA ARG A 242 4.46 -8.66 -20.56
C ARG A 242 3.07 -8.32 -21.07
N LEU A 243 2.88 -7.13 -21.61
CA LEU A 243 1.64 -6.71 -22.27
C LEU A 243 1.85 -6.74 -23.78
N LYS A 244 1.01 -7.48 -24.49
CA LYS A 244 0.92 -7.44 -25.97
C LYS A 244 -0.50 -7.03 -26.34
N ILE A 245 -0.61 -5.95 -27.08
CA ILE A 245 -1.86 -5.47 -27.66
C ILE A 245 -1.76 -5.71 -29.16
N VAL A 246 -2.70 -6.48 -29.71
CA VAL A 246 -2.82 -6.68 -31.15
C VAL A 246 -4.15 -6.09 -31.59
N ASP A 247 -4.09 -5.19 -32.55
CA ASP A 247 -5.26 -4.70 -33.26
C ASP A 247 -5.45 -5.56 -34.52
N ASN A 248 -6.53 -6.34 -34.54
CA ASN A 248 -6.92 -7.16 -35.69
C ASN A 248 -8.05 -6.51 -36.49
N SER A 249 -8.26 -5.20 -36.34
CA SER A 249 -9.30 -4.48 -37.06
C SER A 249 -9.09 -4.49 -38.57
N THR A 250 -10.15 -4.85 -39.28
CA THR A 250 -10.26 -4.65 -40.73
C THR A 250 -11.17 -3.47 -41.07
N ASP A 251 -11.83 -2.90 -40.07
CA ASP A 251 -12.84 -1.84 -40.19
C ASP A 251 -12.42 -0.63 -39.33
N LYS A 252 -12.61 0.58 -39.87
CA LYS A 252 -12.32 1.84 -39.16
C LYS A 252 -13.26 2.07 -37.97
N ASP A 253 -14.41 1.43 -38.01
CA ASP A 253 -15.48 1.59 -37.03
C ASP A 253 -15.51 0.47 -35.98
N ARG A 254 -14.65 -0.55 -36.12
CA ARG A 254 -14.56 -1.70 -35.20
C ARG A 254 -13.11 -2.07 -34.93
N MET A 255 -12.69 -1.94 -33.67
CA MET A 255 -11.37 -2.33 -33.20
C MET A 255 -11.45 -3.65 -32.46
N ALA A 256 -10.77 -4.69 -32.97
CA ALA A 256 -10.65 -5.96 -32.27
C ALA A 256 -9.32 -5.98 -31.54
N ILE A 257 -9.36 -5.74 -30.23
CA ILE A 257 -8.17 -5.68 -29.37
C ILE A 257 -7.97 -7.03 -28.67
N GLN A 258 -6.78 -7.60 -28.83
CA GLN A 258 -6.32 -8.70 -28.00
C GLN A 258 -5.28 -8.19 -27.00
N ALA A 259 -5.63 -8.16 -25.71
CA ALA A 259 -4.76 -7.73 -24.63
C ALA A 259 -4.23 -8.95 -23.87
N CYS A 260 -2.96 -9.28 -24.08
CA CYS A 260 -2.30 -10.43 -23.46
C CYS A 260 -1.37 -10.00 -22.33
N ALA A 261 -1.48 -10.66 -21.17
CA ALA A 261 -0.60 -10.48 -20.04
C ALA A 261 0.07 -11.81 -19.63
N SER A 262 1.34 -11.73 -19.22
CA SER A 262 2.06 -12.86 -18.60
C SER A 262 2.88 -12.39 -17.40
N TRP A 263 2.73 -13.09 -16.27
CA TRP A 263 3.49 -12.85 -15.05
C TRP A 263 4.91 -13.41 -15.15
N LYS A 264 5.90 -12.60 -14.75
CA LYS A 264 7.33 -12.98 -14.74
C LYS A 264 7.89 -13.34 -13.35
N GLY A 265 7.09 -13.26 -12.29
CA GLY A 265 7.56 -13.56 -10.94
C GLY A 265 7.59 -15.05 -10.66
N GLN A 266 8.31 -15.42 -9.59
CA GLN A 266 8.51 -16.81 -9.16
C GLN A 266 7.38 -17.34 -8.26
N GLN A 267 6.55 -16.46 -7.70
CA GLN A 267 5.40 -16.80 -6.86
C GLN A 267 4.10 -16.40 -7.55
N LYS A 268 2.95 -16.83 -7.03
CA LYS A 268 1.64 -16.34 -7.47
C LYS A 268 1.59 -14.80 -7.44
N SER A 269 0.94 -14.18 -8.41
CA SER A 269 0.89 -12.71 -8.53
C SER A 269 0.02 -12.02 -7.48
N GLY A 270 -0.89 -12.75 -6.83
CA GLY A 270 -2.05 -12.17 -6.17
C GLY A 270 -3.04 -11.57 -7.19
N MET A 271 -3.99 -10.77 -6.72
CA MET A 271 -4.99 -10.09 -7.56
C MET A 271 -4.33 -9.15 -8.57
N VAL A 272 -4.78 -9.20 -9.82
CA VAL A 272 -4.25 -8.38 -10.91
C VAL A 272 -5.38 -7.59 -11.56
N LEU A 273 -5.09 -6.32 -11.87
CA LEU A 273 -5.96 -5.45 -12.64
C LEU A 273 -5.36 -5.21 -14.02
N ILE A 274 -6.18 -5.34 -15.06
CA ILE A 274 -5.85 -4.91 -16.42
C ILE A 274 -6.72 -3.70 -16.74
N GLU A 275 -6.07 -2.56 -16.96
CA GLU A 275 -6.74 -1.31 -17.34
C GLU A 275 -6.46 -1.01 -18.81
N ILE A 276 -7.52 -0.93 -19.61
CA ILE A 276 -7.46 -0.66 -21.04
C ILE A 276 -8.11 0.70 -21.29
N GLY A 277 -7.28 1.69 -21.66
CA GLY A 277 -7.78 3.01 -22.04
C GLY A 277 -8.41 2.99 -23.44
N ILE A 278 -9.69 3.39 -23.51
CA ILE A 278 -10.48 3.38 -24.74
C ILE A 278 -10.28 4.70 -25.50
N PRO A 279 -9.95 4.67 -26.81
CA PRO A 279 -9.83 5.88 -27.63
C PRO A 279 -11.12 6.72 -27.67
N SER A 280 -10.99 8.03 -27.86
CA SER A 280 -12.15 8.92 -28.02
C SER A 280 -13.04 8.51 -29.21
N GLY A 281 -14.36 8.51 -29.04
CA GLY A 281 -15.33 8.18 -30.09
C GLY A 281 -15.60 6.68 -30.25
N PHE A 282 -15.09 5.88 -29.32
CA PHE A 282 -15.23 4.43 -29.28
C PHE A 282 -15.70 3.99 -27.89
N ALA A 283 -16.44 2.89 -27.85
CA ALA A 283 -16.80 2.21 -26.61
C ALA A 283 -16.70 0.68 -26.79
N PRO A 284 -16.25 -0.04 -25.75
CA PRO A 284 -16.14 -1.49 -25.80
C PRO A 284 -17.51 -2.17 -25.81
N ASP A 285 -17.59 -3.23 -26.59
CA ASP A 285 -18.64 -4.22 -26.52
C ASP A 285 -18.34 -5.17 -25.35
N THR A 286 -19.06 -4.99 -24.26
CA THR A 286 -18.92 -5.78 -23.03
C THR A 286 -19.65 -7.11 -23.08
N ASP A 287 -20.60 -7.26 -24.01
CA ASP A 287 -21.45 -8.44 -24.11
C ASP A 287 -20.66 -9.64 -24.68
N ASN A 288 -19.56 -9.35 -25.38
CA ASN A 288 -18.62 -10.32 -25.96
C ASN A 288 -17.25 -10.34 -25.27
N LEU A 289 -17.16 -9.93 -23.99
CA LEU A 289 -15.97 -10.23 -23.20
C LEU A 289 -15.94 -11.74 -22.97
N ASP A 290 -15.18 -12.46 -23.83
CA ASP A 290 -14.97 -13.90 -23.71
C ASP A 290 -14.69 -14.24 -22.23
N GLU A 291 -15.53 -15.10 -21.65
CA GLU A 291 -15.44 -15.54 -20.25
C GLU A 291 -14.11 -16.26 -20.05
N ILE A 292 -13.07 -15.51 -19.68
CA ILE A 292 -11.94 -16.11 -18.99
C ILE A 292 -12.50 -16.48 -17.62
N ASP A 293 -12.52 -17.76 -17.27
CA ASP A 293 -12.95 -18.30 -15.95
C ASP A 293 -12.31 -17.63 -14.71
N LEU A 294 -11.34 -16.73 -14.92
CA LEU A 294 -10.59 -15.97 -13.92
C LEU A 294 -11.06 -14.51 -13.77
N ILE A 295 -11.91 -13.99 -14.65
CA ILE A 295 -12.48 -12.64 -14.53
C ILE A 295 -13.50 -12.66 -13.40
N ARG A 296 -13.23 -11.89 -12.35
CA ARG A 296 -14.16 -11.72 -11.23
C ARG A 296 -15.11 -10.57 -11.43
N LYS A 297 -14.64 -9.52 -12.12
CA LYS A 297 -15.38 -8.28 -12.30
C LYS A 297 -14.80 -7.51 -13.48
N THR A 298 -15.66 -6.79 -14.17
CA THR A 298 -15.31 -5.76 -15.15
C THR A 298 -16.01 -4.46 -14.77
N GLU A 299 -15.30 -3.34 -14.85
CA GLU A 299 -15.85 -2.02 -14.52
C GLU A 299 -15.41 -0.97 -15.54
N PHE A 300 -16.24 0.05 -15.68
CA PHE A 300 -15.93 1.25 -16.45
C PHE A 300 -15.59 2.40 -15.53
N GLU A 301 -14.33 2.84 -15.57
CA GLU A 301 -13.87 4.03 -14.87
C GLU A 301 -13.51 5.11 -15.90
N GLY A 302 -14.43 6.06 -16.08
CA GLY A 302 -14.30 7.10 -17.10
C GLY A 302 -14.30 6.50 -18.51
N ARG A 303 -13.12 6.46 -19.16
CA ARG A 303 -12.93 5.84 -20.49
C ARG A 303 -12.03 4.61 -20.44
N ASN A 304 -11.82 4.06 -19.25
CA ASN A 304 -10.98 2.90 -19.08
C ASN A 304 -11.87 1.70 -18.74
N LEU A 305 -11.65 0.59 -19.43
CA LEU A 305 -12.17 -0.71 -19.04
C LEU A 305 -11.19 -1.33 -18.05
N VAL A 306 -11.66 -1.59 -16.83
CA VAL A 306 -10.89 -2.21 -15.75
C VAL A 306 -11.36 -3.65 -15.58
N ILE A 307 -10.43 -4.60 -15.65
CA ILE A 307 -10.71 -6.04 -15.54
C ILE A 307 -9.99 -6.60 -14.32
N TYR A 308 -10.74 -7.24 -13.42
CA TYR A 308 -10.26 -7.81 -12.16
C TYR A 308 -10.03 -9.32 -12.32
N LEU A 309 -8.81 -9.76 -12.07
CA LEU A 309 -8.39 -11.17 -12.10
C LEU A 309 -7.94 -11.62 -10.71
N GLU A 310 -8.32 -12.82 -10.28
CA GLU A 310 -7.92 -13.33 -8.96
C GLU A 310 -6.42 -13.56 -8.81
N GLU A 311 -5.82 -14.23 -9.79
CA GLU A 311 -4.40 -14.50 -9.83
C GLU A 311 -3.94 -14.93 -11.23
N TYR A 312 -2.69 -14.64 -11.56
CA TYR A 312 -1.97 -15.35 -12.62
C TYR A 312 -1.32 -16.61 -12.02
N LEU A 313 -1.86 -17.77 -12.38
CA LEU A 313 -1.33 -19.07 -11.95
C LEU A 313 0.06 -19.34 -12.56
N PHE A 314 1.05 -19.59 -11.70
CA PHE A 314 2.28 -20.30 -12.03
C PHE A 314 2.08 -21.79 -11.69
N TRP A 315 2.29 -22.70 -12.64
CA TRP A 315 2.28 -24.14 -12.41
C TRP A 315 3.68 -24.71 -12.69
N GLU A 316 4.32 -25.28 -11.66
CA GLU A 316 5.74 -25.70 -11.62
C GLU A 316 6.17 -26.77 -12.64
N HIS A 317 5.26 -27.37 -13.40
CA HIS A 317 5.59 -28.48 -14.31
C HIS A 317 5.22 -28.25 -15.78
N ILE A 318 4.84 -27.03 -16.17
CA ILE A 318 4.58 -26.69 -17.57
C ILE A 318 5.40 -25.44 -17.92
N LYS A 319 5.99 -25.47 -19.12
CA LYS A 319 6.88 -24.47 -19.74
C LYS A 319 6.56 -23.01 -19.35
N PRO A 320 7.59 -22.13 -19.33
CA PRO A 320 7.41 -20.71 -19.01
C PRO A 320 6.34 -20.10 -19.91
N THR A 321 5.55 -19.19 -19.36
CA THR A 321 4.54 -18.34 -20.04
C THR A 321 3.25 -19.03 -20.50
N VAL A 322 2.32 -19.29 -19.56
CA VAL A 322 0.89 -19.23 -19.89
C VAL A 322 0.55 -17.75 -20.11
N VAL A 323 0.48 -17.33 -21.37
CA VAL A 323 -0.02 -16.01 -21.74
C VAL A 323 -1.54 -16.07 -21.66
N ARG A 324 -2.14 -15.22 -20.83
CA ARG A 324 -3.62 -15.05 -20.83
C ARG A 324 -3.96 -13.83 -21.63
N CYS A 325 -4.93 -13.95 -22.52
CA CYS A 325 -5.37 -12.87 -23.38
C CYS A 325 -6.85 -12.61 -23.13
N VAL A 326 -7.19 -11.34 -22.93
CA VAL A 326 -8.55 -10.85 -23.02
C VAL A 326 -8.78 -10.39 -24.46
N HIS A 327 -9.87 -10.84 -25.05
CA HIS A 327 -10.35 -10.37 -26.32
C HIS A 327 -11.43 -9.32 -26.06
N LEU A 328 -11.27 -8.15 -26.66
CA LEU A 328 -12.16 -7.02 -26.50
C LEU A 328 -12.51 -6.48 -27.88
N LEU A 329 -13.80 -6.44 -28.19
CA LEU A 329 -14.28 -5.69 -29.32
C LEU A 329 -14.61 -4.27 -28.87
N ILE A 330 -14.18 -3.28 -29.63
CA ILE A 330 -14.45 -1.87 -29.40
C ILE A 330 -15.11 -1.31 -30.65
N LEU A 331 -16.26 -0.66 -30.47
CA LEU A 331 -17.10 -0.15 -31.55
C LEU A 331 -17.12 1.37 -31.52
N ALA A 332 -17.22 2.01 -32.68
CA ALA A 332 -17.48 3.44 -32.73
C ALA A 332 -18.84 3.75 -32.07
N GLU A 333 -18.91 4.78 -31.23
CA GLU A 333 -20.09 5.09 -30.40
C GLU A 333 -21.39 5.26 -31.22
N LYS A 334 -21.25 5.66 -32.50
CA LYS A 334 -22.37 5.79 -33.44
C LYS A 334 -23.14 4.47 -33.71
N PHE A 335 -22.62 3.32 -33.28
CA PHE A 335 -23.26 2.00 -33.42
C PHE A 335 -23.86 1.44 -32.12
N LEU A 336 -23.73 2.14 -31.00
CA LEU A 336 -24.20 1.67 -29.68
C LEU A 336 -25.58 2.24 -29.29
N VAL A 337 -26.43 2.52 -30.29
CA VAL A 337 -27.79 3.07 -30.11
C VAL A 337 -28.84 1.96 -30.18
#